data_AF-A0A2D5BTI2-F1
#
_entry.id   AF-A0A2D5BTI2-F1
#
_cell.length_a   1.000
_cell.length_b   1.000
_cell.length_c   1.000
_cell.angle_alpha   90.00
_cell.angle_beta   90.00
_cell.angle_gamma   90.00
#
_symmetry.space_group_name_H-M   'P 1'
#
loop_
_entity.id
_entity.type
_entity.pdbx_description
1 polymer ?
#
loop_
_entity_poly.entity_id
_entity_poly.type
_entity_poly.pdbx_seq_one_letter_code
_entity_poly.pdbx_strand_id
1 'polypeptide(L)'
;MPKDQDKAALKRIFDLCQRLDQTADALAMGVSQGQGKRLRARRMELVRTLLATAAGGSDTQALPAMLREVARHAGLSDRELVLFMFLLERRVSCSEPEFEGRELLQLLSESSFDLLKHSDLLHQDGRLVSSGLVRARLPHPEAPLEGEFRISERFFRRFLRHFHGHGAGADKHPKVTAYAAVVDHYLELRHLVTLLQSRAAALFPQSYWLDVHPDVEDSPQNLSETILQARHLVRHREKQTLDFVLPLVAFREELEIDTDEEIILLALLFQELFASSPVLEAAELVRLVSASEEDVFTKRSLLAPGSRLIESGLVALEGEVDDKTLLSGVFLAEWVAERLLQKVDVAASIRQDERNRFHDFLEGLEGSEDFYRNL
;
A
#
# COMPACT_ATOMS: atom_id res chain seq x y z
N MET A 1 -17.38 -12.76 8.26
CA MET A 1 -17.53 -12.55 9.73
C MET A 1 -16.47 -13.35 10.45
N PRO A 2 -15.62 -12.71 11.27
CA PRO A 2 -14.61 -13.43 12.05
C PRO A 2 -15.31 -14.45 12.94
N LYS A 3 -14.81 -15.69 13.01
CA LYS A 3 -15.34 -16.67 13.97
C LYS A 3 -15.21 -16.06 15.37
N ASP A 4 -16.23 -16.17 16.21
CA ASP A 4 -16.22 -15.57 17.55
C ASP A 4 -15.00 -15.96 18.39
N GLN A 5 -14.41 -17.12 18.09
CA GLN A 5 -13.16 -17.60 18.68
C GLN A 5 -11.94 -16.75 18.30
N ASP A 6 -11.81 -16.29 17.05
CA ASP A 6 -10.69 -15.44 16.63
C ASP A 6 -10.80 -14.04 17.22
N LYS A 7 -12.02 -13.51 17.38
CA LYS A 7 -12.27 -12.26 18.13
C LYS A 7 -11.86 -12.38 19.58
N ALA A 8 -12.24 -13.48 20.24
CA ALA A 8 -11.86 -13.72 21.62
C ALA A 8 -10.35 -13.87 21.78
N ALA A 9 -9.67 -14.54 20.85
CA ALA A 9 -8.22 -14.68 20.85
C ALA A 9 -7.51 -13.33 20.64
N LEU A 10 -7.95 -12.53 19.66
CA LEU A 10 -7.38 -11.20 19.41
C LEU A 10 -7.55 -10.29 20.62
N LYS A 11 -8.77 -10.23 21.17
CA LYS A 11 -9.05 -9.48 22.39
C LYS A 11 -8.15 -9.91 23.54
N ARG A 12 -7.94 -11.21 23.72
CA ARG A 12 -7.05 -11.74 24.78
C ARG A 12 -5.60 -11.31 24.56
N ILE A 13 -5.11 -11.31 23.33
CA ILE A 13 -3.76 -10.83 22.99
C ILE A 13 -3.65 -9.33 23.34
N PHE A 14 -4.62 -8.52 22.94
CA PHE A 14 -4.61 -7.08 23.21
C PHE A 14 -4.72 -6.76 24.71
N ASP A 15 -5.61 -7.45 25.43
CA ASP A 15 -5.72 -7.33 26.89
C ASP A 15 -4.39 -7.67 27.59
N LEU A 16 -3.60 -8.61 27.05
CA LEU A 16 -2.28 -8.96 27.57
C LEU A 16 -1.22 -7.90 27.26
N CYS A 17 -1.23 -7.33 26.05
CA CYS A 17 -0.38 -6.19 25.67
C CYS A 17 -0.64 -5.00 26.61
N GLN A 18 -1.90 -4.59 26.80
CA GLN A 18 -2.25 -3.48 27.68
C GLN A 18 -1.82 -3.72 29.14
N ARG A 19 -1.95 -4.96 29.65
CA ARG A 19 -1.48 -5.29 31.01
C ARG A 19 0.04 -5.27 31.15
N LEU A 20 0.77 -5.62 30.08
CA LEU A 20 2.22 -5.55 30.05
C LEU A 20 2.69 -4.09 30.07
N ASP A 21 2.05 -3.25 29.26
CA ASP A 21 2.32 -1.81 29.20
C ASP A 21 2.11 -1.14 30.56
N GLN A 22 0.95 -1.36 31.19
CA GLN A 22 0.65 -0.90 32.56
C GLN A 22 1.69 -1.38 33.60
N THR A 23 2.25 -2.58 33.42
CA THR A 23 3.28 -3.11 34.30
C THR A 23 4.64 -2.44 34.05
N ALA A 24 4.94 -2.09 32.80
CA ALA A 24 6.13 -1.34 32.42
C ALA A 24 6.08 0.10 32.97
N ASP A 25 4.94 0.77 32.84
CA ASP A 25 4.70 2.10 33.41
C ASP A 25 4.84 2.11 34.94
N ALA A 26 4.23 1.14 35.61
CA ALA A 26 4.35 0.99 37.06
C ALA A 26 5.81 0.77 37.50
N LEU A 27 6.62 0.07 36.71
CA LEU A 27 8.05 -0.08 36.98
C LEU A 27 8.83 1.23 36.73
N ALA A 28 8.46 1.99 35.70
CA ALA A 28 9.09 3.27 35.36
C ALA A 28 8.83 4.37 36.40
N MET A 29 7.63 4.39 37.01
CA MET A 29 7.26 5.35 38.06
C MET A 29 8.01 5.20 39.39
N GLY A 30 8.91 4.21 39.53
CA GLY A 30 9.74 4.04 40.72
C GLY A 30 8.98 3.44 41.90
N VAL A 31 8.90 2.11 41.94
CA VAL A 31 8.30 1.34 43.04
C VAL A 31 9.31 0.88 44.08
N SER A 32 8.84 0.56 45.28
CA SER A 32 9.68 -0.06 46.32
C SER A 32 10.33 -1.37 45.82
N GLN A 33 11.52 -1.72 46.33
CA GLN A 33 12.26 -2.91 45.86
C GLN A 33 11.43 -4.21 45.90
N GLY A 34 10.60 -4.39 46.94
CA GLY A 34 9.73 -5.57 47.06
C GLY A 34 8.62 -5.61 46.01
N GLN A 35 8.01 -4.46 45.70
CA GLN A 35 7.00 -4.34 44.65
C GLN A 35 7.62 -4.48 43.26
N GLY A 36 8.81 -3.92 43.03
CA GLY A 36 9.53 -4.03 41.77
C GLY A 36 9.83 -5.49 41.39
N LYS A 37 10.29 -6.31 42.35
CA LYS A 37 10.47 -7.76 42.11
C LYS A 37 9.18 -8.47 41.71
N ARG A 38 8.06 -8.13 42.35
CA ARG A 38 6.74 -8.71 42.03
C ARG A 38 6.24 -8.28 40.64
N LEU A 39 6.41 -7.00 40.28
CA LEU A 39 6.02 -6.49 38.97
C LEU A 39 6.86 -7.10 37.85
N ARG A 40 8.18 -7.28 38.04
CA ARG A 40 9.03 -7.98 37.05
C ARG A 40 8.62 -9.44 36.86
N ALA A 41 8.38 -10.16 37.95
CA ALA A 41 7.87 -11.54 37.88
C ALA A 41 6.53 -11.61 37.13
N ARG A 42 5.60 -10.67 37.42
CA ARG A 42 4.33 -10.55 36.73
C ARG A 42 4.51 -10.23 35.24
N ARG A 43 5.43 -9.33 34.88
CA ARG A 43 5.74 -8.99 33.49
C ARG A 43 6.21 -10.22 32.72
N MET A 44 7.17 -10.97 33.27
CA MET A 44 7.66 -12.20 32.66
C MET A 44 6.56 -13.24 32.46
N GLU A 45 5.64 -13.36 33.42
CA GLU A 45 4.50 -14.26 33.31
C GLU A 45 3.51 -13.82 32.23
N LEU A 46 3.25 -12.52 32.11
CA LEU A 46 2.40 -11.97 31.05
C LEU A 46 3.03 -12.16 29.67
N VAL A 47 4.35 -11.96 29.50
CA VAL A 47 5.07 -12.24 28.25
C VAL A 47 4.95 -13.71 27.86
N ARG A 48 5.16 -14.62 28.82
CA ARG A 48 4.99 -16.07 28.59
C ARG A 48 3.56 -16.41 28.20
N THR A 49 2.58 -15.82 28.87
CA THR A 49 1.16 -16.03 28.57
C THR A 49 0.80 -15.50 27.18
N LEU A 50 1.35 -14.35 26.78
CA LEU A 50 1.16 -13.74 25.48
C LEU A 50 1.73 -14.64 24.37
N LEU A 51 2.99 -15.08 24.52
CA LEU A 51 3.63 -16.03 23.60
C LEU A 51 2.87 -17.36 23.54
N ALA A 52 2.45 -17.90 24.69
CA ALA A 52 1.66 -19.13 24.74
C ALA A 52 0.28 -18.96 24.10
N THR A 53 -0.33 -17.77 24.14
CA THR A 53 -1.60 -17.49 23.47
C THR A 53 -1.41 -17.33 21.97
N ALA A 54 -0.32 -16.70 21.53
CA ALA A 54 0.03 -16.59 20.11
C ALA A 54 0.43 -17.95 19.49
N ALA A 55 1.08 -18.81 20.27
CA ALA A 55 1.49 -20.15 19.86
C ALA A 55 0.40 -21.22 20.05
N GLY A 56 -0.46 -21.03 21.05
CA GLY A 56 -1.42 -22.00 21.55
C GLY A 56 -2.82 -21.77 21.01
N GLY A 57 -3.14 -22.49 19.94
CA GLY A 57 -4.49 -22.68 19.44
C GLY A 57 -4.60 -24.08 18.85
N SER A 58 -5.78 -24.70 18.97
CA SER A 58 -6.14 -25.82 18.09
C SER A 58 -6.03 -25.33 16.63
N ASP A 59 -5.69 -26.21 15.69
CA ASP A 59 -5.63 -25.89 14.24
C ASP A 59 -6.95 -25.29 13.69
N THR A 60 -8.01 -25.24 14.50
CA THR A 60 -9.27 -24.57 14.20
C THR A 60 -9.27 -23.05 14.37
N GLN A 61 -8.31 -22.46 15.11
CA GLN A 61 -8.22 -21.00 15.31
C GLN A 61 -7.30 -20.37 14.26
N ALA A 62 -7.85 -19.45 13.45
CA ALA A 62 -7.17 -18.91 12.28
C ALA A 62 -6.10 -17.87 12.67
N LEU A 63 -6.33 -17.13 13.76
CA LEU A 63 -5.44 -16.06 14.20
C LEU A 63 -4.09 -16.57 14.77
N PRO A 64 -4.05 -17.49 15.76
CA PRO A 64 -2.79 -18.07 16.24
C PRO A 64 -2.03 -18.80 15.12
N ALA A 65 -2.75 -19.46 14.20
CA ALA A 65 -2.12 -20.08 13.03
C ALA A 65 -1.40 -19.05 12.15
N MET A 66 -2.05 -17.93 11.82
CA MET A 66 -1.46 -16.84 11.05
C MET A 66 -0.28 -16.19 11.76
N LEU A 67 -0.38 -15.89 13.07
CA LEU A 67 0.75 -15.32 13.82
C LEU A 67 1.96 -16.27 13.84
N ARG A 68 1.73 -17.58 13.99
CA ARG A 68 2.79 -18.61 13.89
C ARG A 68 3.40 -18.68 12.50
N GLU A 69 2.59 -18.60 11.46
CA GLU A 69 3.04 -18.59 10.07
C GLU A 69 3.90 -17.37 9.78
N VAL A 70 3.45 -16.18 10.18
CA VAL A 70 4.16 -14.91 10.05
C VAL A 70 5.49 -14.96 10.80
N ALA A 71 5.48 -15.37 12.07
CA ALA A 71 6.69 -15.51 12.86
C ALA A 71 7.69 -16.48 12.23
N ARG A 72 7.22 -17.62 11.70
CA ARG A 72 8.07 -18.62 11.05
C ARG A 72 8.66 -18.13 9.74
N HIS A 73 7.86 -17.48 8.88
CA HIS A 73 8.33 -16.98 7.60
C HIS A 73 9.30 -15.81 7.74
N ALA A 74 9.06 -14.90 8.67
CA ALA A 74 9.96 -13.79 8.97
C ALA A 74 11.13 -14.19 9.90
N GLY A 75 11.13 -15.42 10.42
CA GLY A 75 12.15 -15.91 11.33
C GLY A 75 12.20 -15.13 12.66
N LEU A 76 11.07 -14.60 13.13
CA LEU A 76 11.02 -13.78 14.34
C LEU A 76 11.37 -14.60 15.58
N SER A 77 12.21 -14.03 16.44
CA SER A 77 12.40 -14.49 17.81
C SER A 77 11.18 -14.18 18.68
N ASP A 78 11.07 -14.82 19.84
CA ASP A 78 10.01 -14.55 20.82
C ASP A 78 9.92 -13.06 21.19
N ARG A 79 11.06 -12.38 21.28
CA ARG A 79 11.11 -10.95 21.59
C ARG A 79 10.55 -10.09 20.47
N GLU A 80 10.97 -10.36 19.23
CA GLU A 80 10.45 -9.67 18.04
C GLU A 80 8.95 -9.91 17.86
N LEU A 81 8.48 -11.14 18.13
CA LEU A 81 7.06 -11.46 18.09
C LEU A 81 6.26 -10.67 19.13
N VAL A 82 6.80 -10.46 20.33
CA VAL A 82 6.16 -9.61 21.34
C VAL A 82 6.07 -8.16 20.88
N LEU A 83 7.17 -7.57 20.38
CA LEU A 83 7.17 -6.20 19.84
C LEU A 83 6.16 -6.05 18.70
N PHE A 84 6.12 -7.04 17.81
CA PHE A 84 5.14 -7.10 16.71
C PHE A 84 3.69 -7.08 17.22
N MET A 85 3.37 -7.85 18.26
CA MET A 85 2.02 -7.87 18.84
C MET A 85 1.63 -6.53 19.46
N PHE A 86 2.58 -5.80 20.07
CA PHE A 86 2.33 -4.45 20.58
C PHE A 86 2.05 -3.45 19.47
N LEU A 87 2.87 -3.46 18.41
CA LEU A 87 2.65 -2.61 17.24
C LEU A 87 1.29 -2.90 16.59
N LEU A 88 0.89 -4.17 16.55
CA LEU A 88 -0.42 -4.58 16.03
C LEU A 88 -1.57 -4.12 16.93
N GLU A 89 -1.43 -4.24 18.26
CA GLU A 89 -2.43 -3.76 19.22
C GLU A 89 -2.63 -2.25 19.11
N ARG A 90 -1.54 -1.47 19.03
CA ARG A 90 -1.60 -0.01 18.88
C ARG A 90 -2.19 0.41 17.54
N ARG A 91 -1.82 -0.26 16.45
CA ARG A 91 -2.42 -0.01 15.12
C ARG A 91 -3.93 -0.22 15.11
N VAL A 92 -4.46 -1.16 15.89
CA VAL A 92 -5.90 -1.43 15.96
C VAL A 92 -6.61 -0.51 16.95
N SER A 93 -5.94 -0.11 18.04
CA SER A 93 -6.60 0.55 19.18
C SER A 93 -6.43 2.07 19.22
N CYS A 94 -5.43 2.62 18.52
CA CYS A 94 -5.06 4.04 18.62
C CYS A 94 -5.15 4.76 17.26
N SER A 95 -5.49 6.05 17.30
CA SER A 95 -5.43 6.94 16.13
C SER A 95 -4.01 7.25 15.68
N GLU A 96 -3.06 7.22 16.62
CA GLU A 96 -1.62 7.34 16.38
C GLU A 96 -0.99 5.94 16.43
N PRO A 97 -0.75 5.31 15.27
CA PRO A 97 -0.35 3.91 15.19
C PRO A 97 1.15 3.67 15.45
N GLU A 98 1.92 4.75 15.61
CA GLU A 98 3.37 4.74 15.73
C GLU A 98 3.81 4.62 17.20
N PHE A 99 4.93 3.94 17.42
CA PHE A 99 5.66 3.86 18.68
C PHE A 99 7.06 4.44 18.52
N GLU A 100 7.54 5.21 19.49
CA GLU A 100 8.97 5.52 19.58
C GLU A 100 9.76 4.23 19.92
N GLY A 101 10.91 4.02 19.29
CA GLY A 101 11.74 2.82 19.50
C GLY A 101 12.13 2.61 20.96
N ARG A 102 12.38 3.70 21.71
CA ARG A 102 12.62 3.66 23.15
C ARG A 102 11.44 3.10 23.92
N GLU A 103 10.23 3.59 23.65
CA GLU A 103 9.00 3.14 24.29
C GLU A 103 8.77 1.65 24.00
N LEU A 104 8.92 1.26 22.74
CA LEU A 104 8.72 -0.11 22.28
C LEU A 104 9.70 -1.09 22.96
N LEU A 105 10.99 -0.75 23.08
CA LEU A 105 11.98 -1.60 23.74
C LEU A 105 11.87 -1.60 25.27
N GLN A 106 11.32 -0.54 25.86
CA GLN A 106 11.09 -0.46 27.31
C GLN A 106 10.10 -1.54 27.79
N LEU A 107 9.19 -1.97 26.92
CA LEU A 107 8.27 -3.09 27.18
C LEU A 107 9.00 -4.40 27.50
N LEU A 108 10.18 -4.62 26.91
CA LEU A 108 10.99 -5.82 27.10
C LEU A 108 12.15 -5.64 28.09
N SER A 109 12.60 -4.41 28.32
CA SER A 109 13.85 -4.12 29.01
C SER A 109 13.63 -3.93 30.52
N GLU A 110 14.53 -4.44 31.37
CA GLU A 110 14.46 -4.23 32.84
C GLU A 110 15.31 -3.05 33.31
N SER A 111 16.23 -2.60 32.46
CA SER A 111 17.17 -1.52 32.72
C SER A 111 17.52 -0.78 31.42
N SER A 112 18.11 0.41 31.54
CA SER A 112 18.61 1.16 30.38
C SER A 112 19.73 0.42 29.64
N PHE A 113 20.48 -0.45 30.32
CA PHE A 113 21.49 -1.30 29.68
C PHE A 113 20.85 -2.40 28.84
N ASP A 114 19.76 -3.00 29.32
CA ASP A 114 19.00 -3.98 28.53
C ASP A 114 18.38 -3.33 27.29
N LEU A 115 17.95 -2.05 27.40
CA LEU A 115 17.41 -1.29 26.28
C LEU A 115 18.45 -1.14 25.17
N LEU A 116 19.70 -0.77 25.50
CA LEU A 116 20.80 -0.73 24.52
C LEU A 116 21.12 -2.11 23.96
N LYS A 117 21.06 -3.16 24.78
CA LYS A 117 21.27 -4.53 24.30
C LYS A 117 20.18 -5.00 23.32
N HIS A 118 18.98 -4.41 23.39
CA HIS A 118 17.85 -4.76 22.54
C HIS A 118 17.69 -3.83 21.33
N SER A 119 18.54 -2.82 21.16
CA SER A 119 18.47 -1.90 20.00
C SER A 119 18.54 -2.65 18.67
N ASP A 120 19.30 -3.74 18.62
CA ASP A 120 19.48 -4.56 17.43
C ASP A 120 18.17 -5.19 16.93
N LEU A 121 17.16 -5.35 17.81
CA LEU A 121 15.83 -5.85 17.42
C LEU A 121 15.07 -4.87 16.52
N LEU A 122 15.40 -3.59 16.62
CA LEU A 122 14.77 -2.48 15.88
C LEU A 122 15.71 -1.86 14.83
N HIS A 123 16.90 -2.42 14.63
CA HIS A 123 17.80 -2.00 13.57
C HIS A 123 17.14 -2.24 12.19
N GLN A 124 17.53 -1.46 11.18
CA GLN A 124 17.00 -1.61 9.81
C GLN A 124 17.20 -3.05 9.25
N ASP A 125 18.30 -3.68 9.63
CA ASP A 125 18.65 -5.06 9.25
C ASP A 125 18.08 -6.11 10.22
N GLY A 126 17.43 -5.69 11.31
CA GLY A 126 16.74 -6.58 12.25
C GLY A 126 15.59 -7.30 11.56
N ARG A 127 15.22 -8.51 12.01
CA ARG A 127 14.25 -9.35 11.28
C ARG A 127 12.87 -8.71 11.27
N LEU A 128 12.52 -7.98 12.33
CA LEU A 128 11.25 -7.29 12.45
C LEU A 128 11.06 -6.23 11.33
N VAL A 129 12.11 -5.47 11.01
CA VAL A 129 12.09 -4.41 9.99
C VAL A 129 12.36 -5.00 8.60
N SER A 130 13.42 -5.79 8.45
CA SER A 130 13.81 -6.38 7.16
C SER A 130 12.79 -7.37 6.58
N SER A 131 11.92 -7.96 7.40
CA SER A 131 10.79 -8.79 6.92
C SER A 131 9.64 -8.00 6.29
N GLY A 132 9.65 -6.66 6.41
CA GLY A 132 8.58 -5.79 5.92
C GLY A 132 7.28 -5.89 6.73
N LEU A 133 7.29 -6.54 7.91
CA LEU A 133 6.15 -6.60 8.82
C LEU A 133 5.97 -5.28 9.58
N VAL A 134 7.09 -4.63 9.92
CA VAL A 134 7.15 -3.37 10.63
C VAL A 134 7.91 -2.37 9.77
N ARG A 135 7.42 -1.14 9.72
CA ARG A 135 8.13 0.00 9.13
C ARG A 135 8.78 0.81 10.24
N ALA A 136 9.98 1.29 9.94
CA ALA A 136 10.77 2.12 10.81
C ALA A 136 11.07 3.44 10.09
N ARG A 137 10.70 4.57 10.70
CA ARG A 137 11.15 5.89 10.30
C ARG A 137 12.27 6.30 11.24
N LEU A 138 13.50 6.09 10.79
CA LEU A 138 14.69 6.37 11.60
C LEU A 138 15.25 7.76 11.23
N PRO A 139 15.65 8.59 12.21
CA PRO A 139 16.38 9.82 11.90
C PRO A 139 17.75 9.48 11.27
N HIS A 140 18.40 8.43 11.77
CA HIS A 140 19.62 7.84 11.23
C HIS A 140 19.58 6.31 11.36
N PRO A 141 20.24 5.54 10.46
CA PRO A 141 20.26 4.08 10.52
C PRO A 141 20.71 3.50 11.87
N GLU A 142 21.63 4.19 12.54
CA GLU A 142 22.23 3.79 13.82
C GLU A 142 21.43 4.26 15.05
N ALA A 143 20.31 4.94 14.86
CA ALA A 143 19.49 5.53 15.93
C ALA A 143 18.10 4.87 16.07
N PRO A 144 18.00 3.54 16.25
CA PRO A 144 16.72 2.84 16.33
C PRO A 144 15.90 3.20 17.56
N LEU A 145 16.50 3.86 18.57
CA LEU A 145 15.79 4.28 19.78
C LEU A 145 14.96 5.55 19.58
N GLU A 146 15.37 6.41 18.65
CA GLU A 146 14.71 7.68 18.32
C GLU A 146 13.79 7.54 17.11
N GLY A 147 13.73 6.36 16.51
CA GLY A 147 12.89 6.09 15.37
C GLY A 147 11.43 5.82 15.74
N GLU A 148 10.55 6.00 14.77
CA GLU A 148 9.12 5.68 14.87
C GLU A 148 8.86 4.34 14.19
N PHE A 149 8.11 3.46 14.85
CA PHE A 149 7.82 2.11 14.37
C PHE A 149 6.32 1.90 14.26
N ARG A 150 5.87 1.30 13.15
CA ARG A 150 4.47 0.96 12.91
C ARG A 150 4.34 -0.34 12.14
N ILE A 151 3.20 -1.03 12.28
CA ILE A 151 2.87 -2.16 11.40
C ILE A 151 2.83 -1.68 9.95
N SER A 152 3.40 -2.44 9.02
CA SER A 152 3.32 -2.11 7.60
C SER A 152 1.88 -2.21 7.09
N GLU A 153 1.49 -1.26 6.25
CA GLU A 153 0.13 -1.23 5.69
C GLU A 153 -0.18 -2.51 4.90
N ARG A 154 0.82 -3.04 4.17
CA ARG A 154 0.74 -4.32 3.47
C ARG A 154 0.37 -5.47 4.40
N PHE A 155 1.06 -5.59 5.54
CA PHE A 155 0.74 -6.62 6.52
C PHE A 155 -0.66 -6.39 7.11
N PHE A 156 -0.98 -5.15 7.50
CA PHE A 156 -2.24 -4.82 8.14
C PHE A 156 -3.45 -5.13 7.27
N ARG A 157 -3.39 -4.83 5.97
CA ARG A 157 -4.44 -5.22 5.00
C ARG A 157 -4.58 -6.73 4.87
N ARG A 158 -3.48 -7.49 4.90
CA ARG A 158 -3.54 -8.97 4.89
C ARG A 158 -4.17 -9.49 6.19
N PHE A 159 -3.79 -8.91 7.32
CA PHE A 159 -4.36 -9.20 8.63
C PHE A 159 -5.87 -8.97 8.67
N LEU A 160 -6.34 -7.80 8.21
CA LEU A 160 -7.77 -7.46 8.15
C LEU A 160 -8.55 -8.39 7.22
N ARG A 161 -8.05 -8.68 6.01
CA ARG A 161 -8.70 -9.62 5.09
C ARG A 161 -8.88 -11.01 5.71
N HIS A 162 -7.84 -11.50 6.38
CA HIS A 162 -7.90 -12.76 7.13
C HIS A 162 -8.97 -12.71 8.23
N PHE A 163 -9.02 -11.60 8.98
CA PHE A 163 -9.92 -11.45 10.11
C PHE A 163 -11.38 -11.26 9.71
N HIS A 164 -11.68 -10.44 8.70
CA HIS A 164 -13.05 -10.19 8.24
C HIS A 164 -13.68 -11.37 7.49
N GLY A 165 -12.89 -12.42 7.21
CA GLY A 165 -13.36 -13.64 6.55
C GLY A 165 -13.25 -13.58 5.03
N HIS A 166 -12.45 -12.67 4.50
CA HIS A 166 -12.03 -12.65 3.10
C HIS A 166 -10.81 -13.56 2.84
N GLY A 167 -10.43 -14.44 3.78
CA GLY A 167 -9.37 -15.43 3.58
C GLY A 167 -9.53 -16.71 4.40
N ALA A 168 -9.20 -17.84 3.76
CA ALA A 168 -9.11 -19.22 4.28
C ALA A 168 -10.34 -20.16 4.11
N GLY A 169 -11.20 -19.92 3.12
CA GLY A 169 -12.07 -20.95 2.56
C GLY A 169 -11.75 -21.19 1.08
N ALA A 170 -10.76 -22.05 0.80
CA ALA A 170 -10.17 -22.34 -0.52
C ALA A 170 -9.42 -21.13 -1.12
N ASP A 171 -8.23 -21.23 -1.72
CA ASP A 171 -7.99 -21.80 -3.07
C ASP A 171 -9.15 -21.67 -4.08
N LYS A 172 -10.09 -20.78 -3.82
CA LYS A 172 -10.79 -20.08 -4.87
C LYS A 172 -10.04 -18.79 -4.96
N HIS A 173 -9.13 -18.70 -5.94
CA HIS A 173 -8.88 -17.41 -6.57
C HIS A 173 -10.23 -16.69 -6.61
N PRO A 174 -10.35 -15.47 -6.05
CA PRO A 174 -11.62 -14.74 -6.04
C PRO A 174 -12.18 -14.91 -7.44
N LYS A 175 -13.36 -15.53 -7.57
CA LYS A 175 -13.92 -15.85 -8.89
C LYS A 175 -13.87 -14.54 -9.63
N VAL A 176 -12.98 -14.43 -10.61
CA VAL A 176 -12.80 -13.18 -11.31
C VAL A 176 -14.14 -12.94 -11.99
N THR A 177 -14.81 -11.88 -11.58
CA THR A 177 -16.13 -11.50 -12.08
C THR A 177 -15.98 -10.46 -13.15
N ALA A 178 -16.93 -10.42 -14.08
CA ALA A 178 -17.08 -9.30 -15.00
C ALA A 178 -17.16 -7.96 -14.22
N TYR A 179 -16.92 -6.85 -14.91
CA TYR A 179 -17.24 -5.52 -14.37
C TYR A 179 -18.75 -5.35 -14.33
N ALA A 180 -19.27 -4.74 -13.26
CA ALA A 180 -20.70 -4.44 -13.15
C ALA A 180 -21.04 -3.12 -13.86
N ALA A 181 -20.09 -2.19 -13.90
CA ALA A 181 -20.18 -0.94 -14.66
C ALA A 181 -18.83 -0.52 -15.25
N VAL A 182 -18.86 0.42 -16.20
CA VAL A 182 -17.66 1.05 -16.78
C VAL A 182 -16.80 1.75 -15.71
N VAL A 183 -17.43 2.31 -14.68
CA VAL A 183 -16.74 2.99 -13.58
C VAL A 183 -15.81 2.02 -12.82
N ASP A 184 -16.24 0.79 -12.57
CA ASP A 184 -15.42 -0.22 -11.88
C ASP A 184 -14.11 -0.51 -12.64
N HIS A 185 -14.20 -0.54 -13.98
CA HIS A 185 -13.03 -0.73 -14.85
C HIS A 185 -12.04 0.43 -14.72
N TYR A 186 -12.52 1.68 -14.78
CA TYR A 186 -11.66 2.85 -14.62
C TYR A 186 -11.04 2.96 -13.22
N LEU A 187 -11.75 2.55 -12.16
CA LEU A 187 -11.19 2.50 -10.81
C LEU A 187 -10.02 1.51 -10.71
N GLU A 188 -10.15 0.31 -11.29
CA GLU A 188 -9.04 -0.65 -11.33
C GLU A 188 -7.87 -0.16 -12.19
N LEU A 189 -8.15 0.48 -13.33
CA LEU A 189 -7.11 1.08 -14.17
C LEU A 189 -6.39 2.23 -13.47
N ARG A 190 -7.11 3.06 -12.71
CA ARG A 190 -6.50 4.11 -11.88
C ARG A 190 -5.57 3.49 -10.85
N HIS A 191 -6.02 2.45 -10.16
CA HIS A 191 -5.16 1.72 -9.22
C HIS A 191 -3.89 1.18 -9.91
N LEU A 192 -4.02 0.63 -11.11
CA LEU A 192 -2.88 0.16 -11.90
C LEU A 192 -1.90 1.31 -12.24
N VAL A 193 -2.41 2.48 -12.65
CA VAL A 193 -1.59 3.67 -12.90
C VAL A 193 -0.89 4.13 -11.62
N THR A 194 -1.57 4.13 -10.47
CA THR A 194 -0.94 4.48 -9.18
C THR A 194 0.17 3.51 -8.79
N LEU A 195 0.02 2.22 -9.05
CA LEU A 195 1.10 1.24 -8.85
C LEU A 195 2.30 1.52 -9.76
N LEU A 196 2.05 1.89 -11.02
CA LEU A 196 3.09 2.27 -11.98
C LEU A 196 3.80 3.56 -11.55
N GLN A 197 3.06 4.57 -11.08
CA GLN A 197 3.61 5.81 -10.53
C GLN A 197 4.50 5.52 -9.32
N SER A 198 4.03 4.64 -8.42
CA SER A 198 4.82 4.18 -7.27
C SER A 198 6.12 3.53 -7.76
N ARG A 199 6.05 2.60 -8.73
CA ARG A 199 7.26 1.96 -9.28
C ARG A 199 8.22 2.99 -9.90
N ALA A 200 7.70 3.95 -10.65
CA ALA A 200 8.50 5.00 -11.26
C ALA A 200 9.20 5.87 -10.21
N ALA A 201 8.50 6.27 -9.15
CA ALA A 201 9.10 7.01 -8.04
C ALA A 201 10.18 6.20 -7.30
N ALA A 202 9.99 4.89 -7.12
CA ALA A 202 11.01 4.02 -6.53
C ALA A 202 12.26 3.85 -7.43
N LEU A 203 12.07 3.79 -8.76
CA LEU A 203 13.17 3.68 -9.73
C LEU A 203 13.87 5.02 -9.97
N PHE A 204 13.15 6.14 -9.88
CA PHE A 204 13.63 7.47 -10.21
C PHE A 204 13.34 8.46 -9.06
N PRO A 205 14.10 8.40 -7.93
CA PRO A 205 13.85 9.19 -6.72
C PRO A 205 14.10 10.71 -6.88
N GLN A 206 14.44 11.18 -8.07
CA GLN A 206 14.63 12.60 -8.38
C GLN A 206 13.46 13.18 -9.20
N SER A 207 12.36 12.43 -9.35
CA SER A 207 11.18 12.84 -10.12
C SER A 207 10.14 13.53 -9.25
N TYR A 208 9.39 14.49 -9.85
CA TYR A 208 8.40 15.35 -9.19
C TYR A 208 7.24 14.58 -8.53
N TRP A 209 7.05 13.31 -8.88
CA TRP A 209 6.04 12.41 -8.29
C TRP A 209 6.16 12.21 -6.78
N LEU A 210 7.34 12.46 -6.19
CA LEU A 210 7.56 12.35 -4.75
C LEU A 210 6.77 13.36 -3.92
N ASP A 211 6.38 14.50 -4.50
CA ASP A 211 5.56 15.49 -3.79
C ASP A 211 4.10 15.03 -3.63
N VAL A 212 3.63 14.09 -4.46
CA VAL A 212 2.27 13.51 -4.41
C VAL A 212 2.24 12.16 -3.68
N HIS A 213 3.38 11.46 -3.64
CA HIS A 213 3.51 10.15 -3.00
C HIS A 213 4.71 10.13 -2.03
N PRO A 214 4.55 10.69 -0.81
CA PRO A 214 5.68 10.91 0.10
C PRO A 214 6.39 9.64 0.58
N ASP A 215 5.81 8.44 0.39
CA ASP A 215 6.32 7.20 0.97
C ASP A 215 6.17 6.00 0.00
N VAL A 216 6.94 5.98 -1.10
CA VAL A 216 7.03 4.75 -1.91
C VAL A 216 7.97 3.76 -1.23
N GLU A 217 7.39 2.88 -0.40
CA GLU A 217 8.14 2.00 0.50
C GLU A 217 8.31 0.55 -0.01
N ASP A 218 7.73 0.20 -1.16
CA ASP A 218 7.87 -1.13 -1.77
C ASP A 218 9.06 -1.16 -2.75
N SER A 219 9.82 -2.27 -2.76
CA SER A 219 10.91 -2.44 -3.72
C SER A 219 10.38 -2.43 -5.16
N PRO A 220 11.14 -1.90 -6.14
CA PRO A 220 10.72 -1.89 -7.55
C PRO A 220 10.34 -3.27 -8.10
N GLN A 221 10.99 -4.34 -7.62
CA GLN A 221 10.69 -5.72 -8.01
C GLN A 221 9.31 -6.17 -7.50
N ASN A 222 9.01 -5.90 -6.22
CA ASN A 222 7.71 -6.25 -5.63
C ASN A 222 6.57 -5.48 -6.31
N LEU A 223 6.80 -4.20 -6.62
CA LEU A 223 5.84 -3.38 -7.38
C LEU A 223 5.64 -3.96 -8.78
N SER A 224 6.70 -4.38 -9.45
CA SER A 224 6.61 -4.99 -10.79
C SER A 224 5.78 -6.28 -10.79
N GLU A 225 5.98 -7.17 -9.81
CA GLU A 225 5.15 -8.37 -9.66
C GLU A 225 3.67 -8.03 -9.38
N THR A 226 3.44 -7.04 -8.52
CA THR A 226 2.08 -6.59 -8.17
C THR A 226 1.37 -5.98 -9.37
N ILE A 227 2.07 -5.16 -10.17
CA ILE A 227 1.57 -4.56 -11.41
C ILE A 227 1.21 -5.66 -12.42
N LEU A 228 2.06 -6.68 -12.58
CA LEU A 228 1.76 -7.81 -13.46
C LEU A 228 0.50 -8.55 -13.01
N GLN A 229 0.35 -8.83 -11.71
CA GLN A 229 -0.84 -9.48 -11.16
C GLN A 229 -2.10 -8.64 -11.35
N ALA A 230 -2.05 -7.35 -11.00
CA ALA A 230 -3.16 -6.41 -11.18
C ALA A 230 -3.57 -6.32 -12.65
N ARG A 231 -2.59 -6.25 -13.55
CA ARG A 231 -2.85 -6.22 -14.98
C ARG A 231 -3.47 -7.51 -15.51
N HIS A 232 -2.98 -8.66 -15.08
CA HIS A 232 -3.59 -9.95 -15.42
C HIS A 232 -5.05 -10.02 -14.97
N LEU A 233 -5.35 -9.53 -13.76
CA LEU A 233 -6.70 -9.45 -13.24
C LEU A 233 -7.58 -8.55 -14.11
N VAL A 234 -7.16 -7.31 -14.40
CA VAL A 234 -7.89 -6.37 -15.26
C VAL A 234 -8.19 -7.01 -16.62
N ARG A 235 -7.19 -7.61 -17.27
CA ARG A 235 -7.37 -8.26 -18.58
C ARG A 235 -8.30 -9.47 -18.53
N HIS A 236 -8.30 -10.21 -17.42
CA HIS A 236 -9.20 -11.32 -17.24
C HIS A 236 -10.65 -10.83 -17.06
N ARG A 237 -10.86 -9.77 -16.26
CA ARG A 237 -12.18 -9.14 -16.07
C ARG A 237 -12.72 -8.52 -17.36
N GLU A 238 -11.87 -7.85 -18.14
CA GLU A 238 -12.22 -7.30 -19.45
C GLU A 238 -12.79 -8.40 -20.37
N LYS A 239 -12.13 -9.56 -20.47
CA LYS A 239 -12.58 -10.69 -21.30
C LYS A 239 -13.89 -11.30 -20.84
N GLN A 240 -14.20 -11.22 -19.55
CA GLN A 240 -15.45 -11.73 -18.98
C GLN A 240 -16.61 -10.74 -19.10
N THR A 241 -16.31 -9.47 -19.34
CA THR A 241 -17.32 -8.41 -19.41
C THR A 241 -17.89 -8.35 -20.82
N LEU A 242 -18.99 -9.07 -21.03
CA LEU A 242 -19.68 -9.17 -22.33
C LEU A 242 -20.97 -8.32 -22.39
N ASP A 243 -21.51 -7.94 -21.23
CA ASP A 243 -22.81 -7.28 -21.12
C ASP A 243 -22.80 -5.85 -21.67
N PHE A 244 -21.63 -5.20 -21.71
CA PHE A 244 -21.44 -3.86 -22.26
C PHE A 244 -20.03 -3.69 -22.80
N VAL A 245 -19.87 -2.72 -23.69
CA VAL A 245 -18.57 -2.38 -24.28
C VAL A 245 -17.81 -1.46 -23.34
N LEU A 246 -16.62 -1.89 -22.93
CA LEU A 246 -15.66 -1.07 -22.18
C LEU A 246 -14.97 -0.10 -23.16
N PRO A 247 -15.08 1.24 -22.97
CA PRO A 247 -14.56 2.22 -23.92
C PRO A 247 -13.07 2.04 -24.23
N LEU A 248 -12.22 1.87 -23.20
CA LEU A 248 -10.79 1.64 -23.40
C LEU A 248 -10.51 0.37 -24.22
N VAL A 249 -11.26 -0.72 -23.99
CA VAL A 249 -11.05 -1.97 -24.73
C VAL A 249 -11.38 -1.79 -26.21
N ALA A 250 -12.51 -1.18 -26.52
CA ALA A 250 -12.88 -0.87 -27.89
C ALA A 250 -11.89 0.09 -28.56
N PHE A 251 -11.47 1.13 -27.83
CA PHE A 251 -10.50 2.11 -28.31
C PHE A 251 -9.14 1.47 -28.62
N ARG A 252 -8.68 0.58 -27.74
CA ARG A 252 -7.44 -0.19 -27.92
C ARG A 252 -7.49 -1.10 -29.14
N GLU A 253 -8.62 -1.75 -29.39
CA GLU A 253 -8.79 -2.62 -30.57
C GLU A 253 -8.90 -1.81 -31.86
N GLU A 254 -9.64 -0.69 -31.85
CA GLU A 254 -9.84 0.19 -33.01
C GLU A 254 -8.53 0.81 -33.50
N LEU A 255 -7.70 1.27 -32.56
CA LEU A 255 -6.47 2.00 -32.86
C LEU A 255 -5.21 1.17 -32.65
N GLU A 256 -5.36 -0.14 -32.39
CA GLU A 256 -4.27 -1.10 -32.10
C GLU A 256 -3.24 -0.56 -31.09
N ILE A 257 -3.72 0.05 -30.00
CA ILE A 257 -2.90 0.73 -28.98
C ILE A 257 -2.08 -0.31 -28.22
N ASP A 258 -0.79 -0.07 -28.09
CA ASP A 258 0.07 -0.95 -27.33
C ASP A 258 -0.07 -0.75 -25.80
N THR A 259 0.69 -1.54 -25.05
CA THR A 259 0.67 -1.49 -23.58
C THR A 259 1.10 -0.14 -23.01
N ASP A 260 2.21 0.38 -23.50
CA ASP A 260 2.86 1.55 -22.94
C ASP A 260 2.08 2.80 -23.35
N GLU A 261 1.62 2.83 -24.60
CA GLU A 261 0.68 3.81 -25.13
C GLU A 261 -0.61 3.86 -24.28
N GLU A 262 -1.22 2.71 -23.98
CA GLU A 262 -2.42 2.62 -23.12
C GLU A 262 -2.17 3.23 -21.74
N ILE A 263 -1.02 2.92 -21.11
CA ILE A 263 -0.66 3.47 -19.80
C ILE A 263 -0.48 4.99 -19.87
N ILE A 264 0.18 5.50 -20.91
CA ILE A 264 0.38 6.94 -21.11
C ILE A 264 -0.97 7.67 -21.23
N LEU A 265 -1.87 7.14 -22.06
CA LEU A 265 -3.20 7.72 -22.24
C LEU A 265 -4.02 7.69 -20.96
N LEU A 266 -3.95 6.61 -20.19
CA LEU A 266 -4.63 6.52 -18.89
C LEU A 266 -4.04 7.49 -17.86
N ALA A 267 -2.71 7.64 -17.82
CA ALA A 267 -2.06 8.58 -16.92
C ALA A 267 -2.49 10.03 -17.21
N LEU A 268 -2.53 10.41 -18.49
CA LEU A 268 -3.01 11.73 -18.92
C LEU A 268 -4.50 11.92 -18.65
N LEU A 269 -5.33 10.91 -18.92
CA LEU A 269 -6.76 10.95 -18.62
C LEU A 269 -7.00 11.18 -17.13
N PHE A 270 -6.31 10.43 -16.26
CA PHE A 270 -6.46 10.59 -14.82
C PHE A 270 -5.84 11.90 -14.32
N GLN A 271 -4.76 12.37 -14.91
CA GLN A 271 -4.23 13.71 -14.64
C GLN A 271 -5.28 14.79 -14.96
N GLU A 272 -5.91 14.73 -16.13
CA GLU A 272 -6.97 15.68 -16.52
C GLU A 272 -8.19 15.63 -15.57
N LEU A 273 -8.53 14.44 -15.07
CA LEU A 273 -9.68 14.25 -14.18
C LEU A 273 -9.43 14.62 -12.72
N PHE A 274 -8.19 14.44 -12.22
CA PHE A 274 -7.89 14.52 -10.79
C PHE A 274 -6.90 15.63 -10.41
N ALA A 275 -6.12 16.16 -11.36
CA ALA A 275 -5.14 17.19 -11.07
C ALA A 275 -5.62 18.58 -11.49
N SER A 276 -4.99 19.61 -10.93
CA SER A 276 -5.24 21.00 -11.29
C SER A 276 -4.69 21.39 -12.68
N SER A 277 -3.81 20.56 -13.25
CA SER A 277 -3.20 20.75 -14.57
C SER A 277 -3.36 19.48 -15.41
N PRO A 278 -3.92 19.54 -16.63
CA PRO A 278 -4.09 18.38 -17.52
C PRO A 278 -2.80 17.99 -18.26
N VAL A 279 -1.66 18.54 -17.86
CA VAL A 279 -0.37 18.39 -18.53
C VAL A 279 0.58 17.60 -17.63
N LEU A 280 1.29 16.63 -18.22
CA LEU A 280 2.43 15.93 -17.61
C LEU A 280 3.69 16.13 -18.45
N GLU A 281 4.87 16.10 -17.84
CA GLU A 281 6.11 16.16 -18.63
C GLU A 281 6.34 14.85 -19.40
N ALA A 282 6.87 14.95 -20.63
CA ALA A 282 7.18 13.75 -21.41
C ALA A 282 8.16 12.81 -20.69
N ALA A 283 9.14 13.34 -19.95
CA ALA A 283 10.04 12.55 -19.11
C ALA A 283 9.31 11.73 -18.05
N GLU A 284 8.25 12.27 -17.46
CA GLU A 284 7.46 11.59 -16.43
C GLU A 284 6.67 10.42 -17.01
N LEU A 285 6.05 10.63 -18.17
CA LEU A 285 5.32 9.59 -18.90
C LEU A 285 6.24 8.46 -19.35
N VAL A 286 7.45 8.76 -19.84
CA VAL A 286 8.43 7.74 -20.19
C VAL A 286 8.86 6.94 -18.96
N ARG A 287 9.18 7.61 -17.84
CA ARG A 287 9.54 6.95 -16.58
C ARG A 287 8.43 6.05 -16.05
N LEU A 288 7.18 6.45 -16.21
CA LEU A 288 6.01 5.66 -15.78
C LEU A 288 5.97 4.28 -16.44
N VAL A 289 6.19 4.24 -17.76
CA VAL A 289 6.15 2.99 -18.54
C VAL A 289 7.46 2.20 -18.47
N SER A 290 8.57 2.82 -18.09
CA SER A 290 9.88 2.15 -18.00
C SER A 290 9.97 1.16 -16.82
N ALA A 291 10.60 0.01 -17.08
CA ALA A 291 10.89 -1.00 -16.06
C ALA A 291 12.29 -0.85 -15.42
N SER A 292 13.18 -0.07 -16.04
CA SER A 292 14.55 0.21 -15.58
C SER A 292 15.06 1.53 -16.15
N GLU A 293 16.22 2.01 -15.69
CA GLU A 293 16.87 3.20 -16.26
C GLU A 293 17.25 3.03 -17.74
N GLU A 294 17.74 1.85 -18.12
CA GLU A 294 18.09 1.54 -19.51
C GLU A 294 16.87 1.60 -20.44
N ASP A 295 15.71 1.17 -19.93
CA ASP A 295 14.45 1.14 -20.66
C ASP A 295 13.95 2.55 -21.02
N VAL A 296 14.31 3.58 -20.23
CA VAL A 296 13.98 4.99 -20.52
C VAL A 296 14.56 5.43 -21.87
N PHE A 297 15.78 5.02 -22.19
CA PHE A 297 16.43 5.39 -23.45
C PHE A 297 15.78 4.75 -24.67
N THR A 298 15.25 3.54 -24.49
CA THR A 298 14.48 2.84 -25.54
C THR A 298 13.11 3.48 -25.71
N LYS A 299 12.41 3.74 -24.60
CA LYS A 299 11.01 4.22 -24.59
C LYS A 299 10.85 5.72 -24.86
N ARG A 300 11.93 6.51 -24.88
CA ARG A 300 11.87 7.92 -25.29
C ARG A 300 11.29 8.14 -26.69
N SER A 301 11.36 7.13 -27.56
CA SER A 301 10.76 7.18 -28.90
C SER A 301 9.23 7.20 -28.90
N LEU A 302 8.58 6.78 -27.81
CA LEU A 302 7.11 6.77 -27.67
C LEU A 302 6.51 8.19 -27.75
N LEU A 303 7.28 9.22 -27.41
CA LEU A 303 6.87 10.63 -27.41
C LEU A 303 7.75 11.49 -28.32
N ALA A 304 8.57 10.88 -29.18
CA ALA A 304 9.37 11.62 -30.16
C ALA A 304 8.48 12.23 -31.26
N PRO A 305 8.90 13.32 -31.92
CA PRO A 305 8.22 13.82 -33.11
C PRO A 305 8.21 12.74 -34.19
N GLY A 306 7.03 12.28 -34.62
CA GLY A 306 6.86 11.11 -35.50
C GLY A 306 6.54 9.80 -34.77
N SER A 307 6.41 9.82 -33.45
CA SER A 307 5.83 8.71 -32.70
C SER A 307 4.35 8.56 -33.05
N ARG A 308 3.86 7.33 -32.98
CA ARG A 308 2.47 7.01 -33.31
C ARG A 308 1.47 7.80 -32.48
N LEU A 309 1.73 7.98 -31.18
CA LEU A 309 0.89 8.75 -30.26
C LEU A 309 0.68 10.19 -30.76
N ILE A 310 1.73 10.81 -31.29
CA ILE A 310 1.70 12.18 -31.80
C ILE A 310 1.13 12.23 -33.22
N GLU A 311 1.59 11.36 -34.13
CA GLU A 311 1.13 11.34 -35.52
C GLU A 311 -0.37 11.02 -35.64
N SER A 312 -0.88 10.15 -34.76
CA SER A 312 -2.29 9.79 -34.71
C SER A 312 -3.14 10.83 -33.97
N GLY A 313 -2.51 11.90 -33.43
CA GLY A 313 -3.19 12.95 -32.68
C GLY A 313 -3.84 12.45 -31.37
N LEU A 314 -3.28 11.41 -30.75
CA LEU A 314 -3.78 10.87 -29.48
C LEU A 314 -3.32 11.73 -28.31
N VAL A 315 -2.09 12.23 -28.40
CA VAL A 315 -1.51 13.19 -27.47
C VAL A 315 -0.95 14.37 -28.25
N ALA A 316 -0.86 15.52 -27.59
CA ALA A 316 -0.24 16.71 -28.14
C ALA A 316 0.86 17.21 -27.20
N LEU A 317 1.88 17.85 -27.79
CA LEU A 317 3.00 18.44 -27.07
C LEU A 317 2.82 19.96 -26.95
N GLU A 318 3.09 20.51 -25.78
CA GLU A 318 3.16 21.92 -25.48
C GLU A 318 4.64 22.37 -25.38
N GLY A 319 5.01 23.38 -26.18
CA GLY A 319 6.36 23.98 -26.22
C GLY A 319 7.09 23.84 -27.56
N GLU A 320 8.17 24.61 -27.77
CA GLU A 320 9.03 24.50 -28.95
C GLU A 320 9.85 23.19 -28.90
N VAL A 321 9.78 22.41 -29.98
CA VAL A 321 10.31 21.04 -30.10
C VAL A 321 11.82 21.02 -30.43
N ASP A 322 12.59 21.99 -29.92
CA ASP A 322 14.04 22.04 -30.12
C ASP A 322 14.74 21.16 -29.09
N ASP A 323 15.37 20.05 -29.52
CA ASP A 323 16.27 19.09 -28.81
C ASP A 323 15.88 18.67 -27.37
N LYS A 324 14.72 19.09 -26.85
CA LYS A 324 14.27 19.01 -25.46
C LYS A 324 12.87 18.41 -25.35
N THR A 325 12.53 17.48 -26.23
CA THR A 325 11.21 16.82 -26.27
C THR A 325 10.80 16.21 -24.92
N LEU A 326 11.77 15.78 -24.09
CA LEU A 326 11.49 15.23 -22.75
C LEU A 326 11.00 16.27 -21.74
N LEU A 327 11.22 17.56 -21.98
CA LEU A 327 10.74 18.66 -21.14
C LEU A 327 9.44 19.28 -21.67
N SER A 328 8.92 18.79 -22.80
CA SER A 328 7.64 19.24 -23.33
C SER A 328 6.51 18.78 -22.43
N GLY A 329 5.54 19.66 -22.22
CA GLY A 329 4.26 19.28 -21.63
C GLY A 329 3.50 18.38 -22.59
N VAL A 330 2.89 17.34 -22.09
CA VAL A 330 2.08 16.39 -22.86
C VAL A 330 0.67 16.41 -22.29
N PHE A 331 -0.32 16.52 -23.18
CA PHE A 331 -1.73 16.46 -22.81
C PHE A 331 -2.49 15.52 -23.74
N LEU A 332 -3.60 15.00 -23.21
CA LEU A 332 -4.50 14.14 -23.96
C LEU A 332 -5.27 14.98 -24.98
N ALA A 333 -5.42 14.49 -26.21
CA ALA A 333 -6.27 15.18 -27.17
C ALA A 333 -7.74 15.09 -26.73
N GLU A 334 -8.49 16.19 -26.85
CA GLU A 334 -9.87 16.32 -26.36
C GLU A 334 -10.78 15.19 -26.88
N TRP A 335 -10.67 14.87 -28.18
CA TRP A 335 -11.46 13.80 -28.80
C TRP A 335 -11.18 12.42 -28.18
N VAL A 336 -9.96 12.18 -27.68
CA VAL A 336 -9.60 10.92 -26.99
C VAL A 336 -10.25 10.87 -25.62
N ALA A 337 -10.18 11.96 -24.86
CA ALA A 337 -10.83 12.07 -23.55
C ALA A 337 -12.35 11.84 -23.68
N GLU A 338 -13.00 12.51 -24.63
CA GLU A 338 -14.42 12.31 -24.94
C GLU A 338 -14.72 10.86 -25.30
N ARG A 339 -13.92 10.26 -26.20
CA ARG A 339 -14.11 8.88 -26.66
C ARG A 339 -13.99 7.86 -25.53
N LEU A 340 -13.06 8.05 -24.60
CA LEU A 340 -12.88 7.19 -23.44
C LEU A 340 -14.02 7.36 -22.42
N LEU A 341 -14.58 8.56 -22.27
CA LEU A 341 -15.62 8.84 -21.28
C LEU A 341 -17.06 8.62 -21.79
N GLN A 342 -17.27 8.56 -23.12
CA GLN A 342 -18.57 8.60 -23.84
C GLN A 342 -19.66 7.57 -23.48
N LYS A 343 -19.44 6.65 -22.52
CA LYS A 343 -20.48 5.72 -22.02
C LYS A 343 -20.77 5.82 -20.53
N VAL A 344 -20.11 6.71 -19.81
CA VAL A 344 -20.67 7.16 -18.53
C VAL A 344 -21.78 8.12 -18.92
N ASP A 345 -23.03 7.77 -18.61
CA ASP A 345 -24.25 8.46 -19.00
C ASP A 345 -24.31 9.88 -18.39
N VAL A 346 -23.44 10.77 -18.88
CA VAL A 346 -23.33 12.17 -18.47
C VAL A 346 -23.65 12.99 -19.71
N ALA A 347 -24.95 13.07 -20.00
CA ALA A 347 -25.45 14.10 -20.87
C ALA A 347 -25.06 15.47 -20.27
N ALA A 348 -24.33 16.25 -21.06
CA ALA A 348 -23.67 17.52 -20.76
C ALA A 348 -22.21 17.38 -20.30
N SER A 349 -21.34 18.17 -20.92
CA SER A 349 -19.99 18.47 -20.43
C SER A 349 -19.99 18.46 -18.90
N ILE A 350 -19.24 17.56 -18.28
CA ILE A 350 -19.16 17.47 -16.81
C ILE A 350 -18.79 18.86 -16.32
N ARG A 351 -19.77 19.56 -15.73
CA ARG A 351 -19.53 20.92 -15.26
C ARG A 351 -18.50 20.84 -14.15
N GLN A 352 -17.74 21.91 -13.93
CA GLN A 352 -16.76 21.96 -12.84
C GLN A 352 -17.38 21.52 -11.50
N ASP A 353 -18.67 21.82 -11.28
CA ASP A 353 -19.42 21.41 -10.09
C ASP A 353 -19.68 19.90 -9.99
N GLU A 354 -19.83 19.20 -11.11
CA GLU A 354 -19.98 17.74 -11.16
C GLU A 354 -18.62 17.05 -11.05
N ARG A 355 -17.56 17.66 -11.59
CA ARG A 355 -16.17 17.25 -11.33
C ARG A 355 -15.85 17.34 -9.84
N ASN A 356 -16.24 18.43 -9.18
CA ASN A 356 -16.08 18.60 -7.75
C ASN A 356 -16.92 17.59 -6.95
N ARG A 357 -18.17 17.29 -7.35
CA ARG A 357 -18.98 16.26 -6.67
C ARG A 357 -18.42 14.85 -6.84
N PHE A 358 -17.86 14.54 -8.02
CA PHE A 358 -17.18 13.28 -8.27
C PHE A 358 -15.86 13.20 -7.50
N HIS A 359 -15.12 14.32 -7.41
CA HIS A 359 -13.95 14.46 -6.56
C HIS A 359 -14.29 14.24 -5.08
N ASP A 360 -15.30 14.93 -4.54
CA ASP A 360 -15.79 14.77 -3.16
C ASP A 360 -16.27 13.32 -2.89
N PHE A 361 -16.93 12.70 -3.86
CA PHE A 361 -17.37 11.31 -3.78
C PHE A 361 -16.18 10.35 -3.70
N LEU A 362 -15.11 10.58 -4.48
CA LEU A 362 -13.92 9.73 -4.52
C LEU A 362 -12.93 10.01 -3.38
N GLU A 363 -12.75 11.26 -2.93
CA GLU A 363 -12.08 11.60 -1.67
C GLU A 363 -12.83 10.97 -0.48
N GLY A 364 -14.16 10.91 -0.55
CA GLY A 364 -14.98 10.14 0.39
C GLY A 364 -14.69 8.63 0.36
N LEU A 365 -14.16 8.08 -0.75
CA LEU A 365 -13.71 6.68 -0.83
C LEU A 365 -12.25 6.49 -0.39
N GLU A 366 -11.38 7.48 -0.58
CA GLU A 366 -10.01 7.48 -0.04
C GLU A 366 -10.01 7.69 1.48
N GLY A 367 -10.95 8.49 2.01
CA GLY A 367 -11.15 8.73 3.43
C GLY A 367 -12.08 7.75 4.14
N SER A 368 -12.92 6.99 3.41
CA SER A 368 -13.72 5.93 4.03
C SER A 368 -12.97 4.61 3.99
N GLU A 369 -12.64 4.11 5.18
CA GLU A 369 -12.36 2.70 5.43
C GLU A 369 -13.43 1.75 4.82
N ASP A 370 -14.56 2.27 4.35
CA ASP A 370 -15.68 1.52 3.78
C ASP A 370 -15.41 0.92 2.39
N PHE A 371 -14.51 1.48 1.57
CA PHE A 371 -14.10 0.83 0.31
C PHE A 371 -13.34 -0.48 0.59
N TYR A 372 -12.48 -0.50 1.62
CA TYR A 372 -11.73 -1.69 2.04
C TYR A 372 -12.52 -2.64 2.95
N ARG A 373 -13.63 -2.20 3.54
CA ARG A 373 -14.53 -3.07 4.33
C ARG A 373 -15.47 -3.92 3.47
N ASN A 374 -15.69 -3.53 2.21
CA ASN A 374 -16.62 -4.19 1.27
C ASN A 374 -15.93 -5.00 0.17
N LEU A 375 -14.61 -5.16 0.21
CA LEU A 375 -13.82 -6.18 -0.50
C LEU A 375 -13.35 -7.26 0.49
#